data_AF-A0A521HLV0-F1
#
_entry.id   AF-A0A521HLV0-F1
#
_cell.length_a   1.000
_cell.length_b   1.000
_cell.length_c   1.000
_cell.angle_alpha   90.00
_cell.angle_beta   90.00
_cell.angle_gamma   90.00
#
_symmetry.space_group_name_H-M   'P 1'
#
loop_
_entity.id
_entity.type
_entity.pdbx_description
1 polymer ?
#
loop_
_entity_poly.entity_id
_entity_poly.type
_entity_poly.pdbx_seq_one_letter_code
_entity_poly.pdbx_strand_id
1 'polypeptide(L)' 'MKHAELTREIIGHAMTVHKALGNGFQELIYQRALELEMSFHLLDFKREF' A
#
# COMPACT_ATOMS: atom_id res chain seq x y z
N MET A 1 -15.81 7.94 -13.39
CA MET A 1 -14.64 8.62 -12.80
C MET A 1 -13.37 8.03 -13.42
N LYS A 2 -12.44 8.86 -13.89
CA LYS A 2 -11.26 8.47 -14.70
C LYS A 2 -10.27 7.52 -13.98
N HIS A 3 -10.24 7.51 -12.65
CA HIS A 3 -9.24 6.77 -11.85
C HIS A 3 -9.84 5.75 -10.87
N ALA A 4 -11.15 5.48 -10.97
CA ALA A 4 -11.85 4.70 -9.95
C ALA A 4 -11.29 3.29 -9.72
N GLU A 5 -10.81 2.64 -10.79
CA GLU A 5 -10.22 1.30 -10.71
C GLU A 5 -8.87 1.32 -9.99
N LEU A 6 -7.93 2.15 -10.46
CA LEU A 6 -6.62 2.31 -9.82
C LEU A 6 -6.74 2.74 -8.35
N THR A 7 -7.66 3.66 -8.04
CA THR A 7 -7.91 4.08 -6.65
C THR A 7 -8.37 2.88 -5.80
N ARG A 8 -9.28 2.05 -6.31
CA ARG A 8 -9.76 0.86 -5.60
C ARG A 8 -8.63 -0.15 -5.37
N GLU A 9 -7.74 -0.34 -6.34
CA GLU A 9 -6.58 -1.23 -6.20
C GLU A 9 -5.60 -0.73 -5.13
N ILE A 10 -5.21 0.54 -5.18
CA ILE A 10 -4.30 1.14 -4.18
C ILE A 10 -4.89 1.00 -2.77
N ILE A 11 -6.19 1.29 -2.60
CA ILE A 11 -6.88 1.12 -1.31
C ILE A 11 -6.87 -0.35 -0.90
N GLY A 12 -7.12 -1.27 -1.83
CA GLY A 12 -7.08 -2.71 -1.58
C GLY A 12 -5.74 -3.18 -1.01
N HIS A 13 -4.64 -2.78 -1.64
CA HIS A 13 -3.28 -3.08 -1.16
C HIS A 13 -2.99 -2.51 0.23
N ALA A 14 -3.38 -1.25 0.48
CA ALA A 14 -3.25 -0.64 1.80
C ALA A 14 -4.05 -1.40 2.87
N MET A 15 -5.25 -1.90 2.53
CA MET A 15 -6.06 -2.72 3.43
C MET A 15 -5.41 -4.08 3.70
N THR A 16 -4.79 -4.72 2.70
CA THR A 16 -4.03 -5.96 2.88
C THR A 16 -2.91 -5.76 3.90
N VAL A 17 -2.10 -4.71 3.73
CA VAL A 17 -1.02 -4.36 4.66
C VAL A 17 -1.55 -4.09 6.06
N HIS A 18 -2.63 -3.30 6.18
CA HIS A 18 -3.23 -3.00 7.47
C HIS A 18 -3.76 -4.24 8.19
N LYS A 19 -4.37 -5.19 7.47
CA LYS A 19 -4.84 -6.46 8.05
C LYS A 19 -3.68 -7.34 8.52
N ALA A 20 -2.56 -7.33 7.80
CA ALA A 20 -1.38 -8.11 8.16
C ALA A 20 -0.61 -7.53 9.36
N LEU A 21 -0.44 -6.21 9.41
CA LEU A 21 0.30 -5.54 10.48
C LEU A 21 -0.55 -5.28 11.72
N GLY A 22 -1.77 -4.76 11.55
CA GLY A 22 -2.57 -4.24 12.66
C GLY A 22 -2.09 -2.87 13.15
N ASN A 23 -2.64 -2.40 14.28
CA ASN A 23 -2.34 -1.07 14.81
C ASN A 23 -1.02 -1.01 15.59
N GLY A 24 -0.52 0.21 15.84
CA GLY A 24 0.60 0.46 16.77
C GLY A 24 2.02 0.41 16.18
N PHE A 25 2.17 0.11 14.89
CA PHE A 25 3.48 0.13 14.22
C PHE A 25 3.90 1.55 13.80
N GLN A 26 5.21 1.77 13.73
CA GLN A 26 5.76 3.00 13.18
C GLN A 26 5.41 3.13 11.69
N GLU A 27 5.21 4.36 11.24
CA GLU A 27 4.90 4.67 9.84
C GLU A 27 5.91 4.07 8.86
N LEU A 28 7.20 4.09 9.20
CA LEU A 28 8.26 3.48 8.40
C LEU A 28 8.03 1.98 8.12
N ILE A 29 7.40 1.27 9.06
CA ILE A 29 7.07 -0.15 8.88
C ILE A 29 5.90 -0.31 7.92
N TYR A 30 4.88 0.56 8.02
CA TYR A 30 3.78 0.61 7.07
C TYR A 30 4.25 0.92 5.65
N GLN A 31 5.12 1.91 5.49
CA GLN A 31 5.69 2.27 4.18
C GLN A 31 6.46 1.10 3.54
N ARG A 32 7.27 0.38 4.32
CA ARG A 32 8.01 -0.81 3.83
C ARG A 32 7.08 -1.95 3.44
N ALA A 33 6.04 -2.20 4.22
CA ALA A 33 5.06 -3.24 3.90
C ALA A 33 4.26 -2.90 2.64
N LEU A 34 3.89 -1.62 2.46
CA LEU A 34 3.20 -1.15 1.27
C LEU A 34 4.10 -1.19 0.03
N GLU A 35 5.39 -0.86 0.17
CA GLU A 35 6.41 -0.98 -0.88
C GLU A 35 6.52 -2.45 -1.37
N LEU A 36 6.50 -3.43 -0.46
CA LEU A 36 6.50 -4.85 -0.82
C LEU A 36 5.21 -5.27 -1.54
N GLU A 37 4.04 -4.90 -1.00
CA GLU A 37 2.73 -5.23 -1.58
C GLU A 37 2.58 -4.64 -2.99
N MET A 38 2.88 -3.35 -3.17
CA MET A 38 2.79 -2.69 -4.47
C MET A 38 3.79 -3.26 -5.47
N SER A 39 5.02 -3.59 -5.04
CA SER A 39 6.03 -4.23 -5.90
C SER A 39 5.60 -5.63 -6.35
N PHE A 40 4.97 -6.41 -5.48
CA PHE A 40 4.45 -7.74 -5.81
C PHE A 40 3.35 -7.68 -6.88
N HIS A 41 2.56 -6.60 -6.87
CA HIS A 41 1.51 -6.34 -7.84
C HIS A 41 1.95 -5.49 -9.04
N LEU A 42 3.26 -5.23 -9.19
CA LEU A 42 3.85 -4.46 -10.29
C LEU A 42 3.22 -3.07 -10.48
N LEU A 43 2.82 -2.43 -9.37
CA LEU A 43 2.34 -1.07 -9.39
C LEU A 43 3.51 -0.10 -9.40
N ASP A 44 3.45 0.91 -10.27
CA ASP A 44 4.38 2.02 -10.24
C ASP A 44 4.09 2.93 -9.05
N PHE A 45 5.07 3.09 -8.16
CA PHE A 45 4.98 4.01 -7.02
C PHE A 45 6.33 4.70 -6.79
N LYS A 46 6.28 5.78 -6.00
CA LYS A 46 7.47 6.44 -5.48
C LYS A 46 7.33 6.53 -3.97
N ARG A 47 8.34 6.02 -3.25
CA ARG A 47 8.40 6.12 -1.80
C ARG A 47 8.73 7.55 -1.35
N GLU A 48 8.13 7.96 -0.24
CA GLU A 48 8.44 9.22 0.44
C GLU A 48 9.81 9.12 1.15
N PHE A 49 10.59 10.21 1.15
CA PHE A 49 11.97 10.26 1.66
C PHE A 49 12.04 10.89 3.05
#